data_AF-A0A2G8LKY9-F1
#
_entry.id   AF-A0A2G8LKY9-F1
#
_cell.length_a   1.000
_cell.length_b   1.000
_cell.length_c   1.000
_cell.angle_alpha   90.00
_cell.angle_beta   90.00
_cell.angle_gamma   90.00
#
_symmetry.space_group_name_H-M   'P 1'
#
loop_
_entity.id
_entity.type
_entity.pdbx_description
1 polymer ?
#
loop_
_entity_poly.entity_id
_entity_poly.type
_entity_poly.pdbx_seq_one_letter_code
_entity_poly.pdbx_strand_id
1 'polypeptide(L)'
;MNLEEVGEPLRADEPINISSDGEVVPFYFESPSNNLNSDQQSPTSSFDVDRSDFRKRRSSLQNDGIVENLTVTEIRWFYKEDTEKKWSPFIGYDSCQLEWKFQKLVTVGDLSDDDDVVLVRGGLYEVDVLNRKCSSVYWSDDQCDVLRGTWFYQSTRQPLEAELALKIEKEHMDKFKGQTIETDGIISAKTTTVHHLNVGEYHVDWYSAGDIYLYWNTTGHRLARSIGQSIGFSKASTSGYKLLRGYPVIATLEDKPPPVSHLVFVVHGVGQIMDKRSIIKTCADFSKGKHKVIKKHFPELLSRGCVHRAEFLPVEWRSPLQLDSGVVATITPEKMKGLRHVLNSSVMDIMYYTSPLYRSEIIKGLQGELNRLYSLFCARNEGFEPNNGKVSIFGHSLGCVITYDILTGWNPIHLYDQYLSHERRVHPDLETVTEEQKGLAEELQEARRR
;
A
#
# COMPACT_ATOMS: atom_id res chain seq x y z
N MET A 1 61.22 31.45 4.89
CA MET A 1 61.86 32.75 4.64
C MET A 1 60.87 33.55 3.78
N ASN A 2 60.14 34.49 4.42
CA ASN A 2 59.55 35.77 3.95
C ASN A 2 59.06 35.91 2.49
N LEU A 3 57.96 36.60 2.13
CA LEU A 3 56.98 37.49 2.80
C LEU A 3 55.85 37.84 1.77
N GLU A 4 54.67 38.20 2.31
CA GLU A 4 53.66 39.19 1.83
C GLU A 4 52.84 38.94 0.54
N GLU A 5 51.50 38.77 0.62
CA GLU A 5 50.39 39.78 0.65
C GLU A 5 50.14 40.42 -0.74
N VAL A 6 48.93 40.46 -1.31
CA VAL A 6 47.79 41.40 -1.10
C VAL A 6 46.65 40.88 -2.04
N GLY A 7 45.33 40.94 -1.82
CA GLY A 7 44.45 41.54 -0.82
C GLY A 7 42.96 41.29 -1.19
N GLU A 8 42.09 41.38 -0.19
CA GLU A 8 40.63 41.61 -0.25
C GLU A 8 40.36 42.98 0.44
N PRO A 9 39.13 43.54 0.55
CA PRO A 9 37.88 43.43 -0.22
C PRO A 9 37.28 44.83 -0.54
N LEU A 10 36.12 44.92 -1.22
CA LEU A 10 35.28 46.12 -1.16
C LEU A 10 33.81 45.76 -0.88
N ARG A 11 33.23 46.49 0.06
CA ARG A 11 31.89 46.38 0.65
C ARG A 11 31.05 47.60 0.25
N ALA A 12 29.74 47.35 0.14
CA ALA A 12 28.59 48.22 0.44
C ALA A 12 28.39 49.55 -0.34
N ASP A 13 27.18 49.71 -0.91
CA ASP A 13 26.24 50.78 -0.55
C ASP A 13 24.81 50.46 -1.05
N GLU A 14 23.84 50.55 -0.14
CA GLU A 14 22.37 50.58 -0.33
C GLU A 14 21.87 52.02 -0.65
N PRO A 15 20.56 52.38 -0.57
CA PRO A 15 19.37 51.92 -1.29
C PRO A 15 18.62 53.09 -1.99
N ILE A 16 17.63 52.81 -2.86
CA ILE A 16 16.58 53.79 -3.21
C ILE A 16 15.20 53.13 -3.10
N ASN A 17 14.39 53.71 -2.21
CA ASN A 17 12.97 53.48 -1.98
C ASN A 17 12.15 54.51 -2.80
N ILE A 18 10.96 54.16 -3.32
CA ILE A 18 9.70 54.93 -3.26
C ILE A 18 8.55 54.08 -3.87
N SER A 19 7.54 53.85 -3.00
CA SER A 19 6.09 53.54 -3.13
C SER A 19 5.43 53.49 -4.53
N SER A 20 4.31 52.79 -4.76
CA SER A 20 3.10 52.74 -3.93
C SER A 20 2.08 51.66 -4.36
N ASP A 21 1.38 51.13 -3.35
CA ASP A 21 -0.02 50.67 -3.30
C ASP A 21 -0.47 49.36 -3.99
N GLY A 22 -0.83 48.39 -3.13
CA GLY A 22 -1.55 47.15 -3.48
C GLY A 22 -1.67 46.22 -2.27
N GLU A 23 -2.66 46.49 -1.43
CA GLU A 23 -3.03 45.87 -0.15
C GLU A 23 -2.75 44.36 0.02
N VAL A 24 -2.03 43.99 1.08
CA VAL A 24 -2.08 42.66 1.70
C VAL A 24 -2.40 42.85 3.18
N VAL A 25 -3.57 42.36 3.60
CA VAL A 25 -4.05 42.36 4.97
C VAL A 25 -3.36 41.23 5.75
N PRO A 26 -2.56 41.49 6.80
CA PRO A 26 -2.03 40.43 7.65
C PRO A 26 -3.05 40.06 8.73
N PHE A 27 -3.53 38.81 8.67
CA PHE A 27 -4.26 38.19 9.78
C PHE A 27 -3.27 37.91 10.93
N TYR A 28 -3.35 38.71 11.99
CA TYR A 28 -2.76 38.41 13.28
C TYR A 28 -3.59 37.32 13.97
N PHE A 29 -2.94 36.26 14.45
CA PHE A 29 -3.52 35.43 15.51
C PHE A 29 -2.74 35.69 16.79
N GLU A 30 -3.43 36.33 17.74
CA GLU A 30 -2.99 36.46 19.12
C GLU A 30 -3.00 35.10 19.81
N SER A 31 -1.90 34.79 20.50
CA SER A 31 -1.81 33.65 21.42
C SER A 31 -2.59 33.94 22.70
N PRO A 32 -3.53 33.09 23.15
CA PRO A 32 -4.05 33.18 24.50
C PRO A 32 -3.15 32.37 25.46
N SER A 33 -2.66 33.10 26.45
CA SER A 33 -1.98 32.65 27.65
C SER A 33 -2.74 31.57 28.43
N ASN A 34 -1.96 30.65 29.00
CA ASN A 34 -2.32 29.62 29.97
C ASN A 34 -3.29 30.10 31.06
N ASN A 35 -4.36 29.33 31.28
CA ASN A 35 -4.91 29.14 32.61
C ASN A 35 -5.33 27.68 32.80
N LEU A 36 -4.66 27.03 33.74
CA LEU A 36 -4.95 25.70 34.25
C LEU A 36 -6.26 25.74 35.05
N ASN A 37 -7.17 24.82 34.78
CA ASN A 37 -7.95 24.18 35.83
C ASN A 37 -8.49 22.82 35.39
N SER A 38 -8.64 21.98 36.41
CA SER A 38 -8.66 20.53 36.42
C SER A 38 -9.97 19.89 35.98
N ASP A 39 -9.85 18.57 35.82
CA ASP A 39 -10.93 17.57 35.86
C ASP A 39 -11.81 17.45 34.61
N GLN A 40 -11.50 16.45 33.79
CA GLN A 40 -12.46 15.40 33.41
C GLN A 40 -11.80 14.22 32.69
N GLN A 41 -12.32 13.03 33.03
CA GLN A 41 -11.84 11.70 32.71
C GLN A 41 -11.77 11.40 31.20
N SER A 42 -10.70 10.75 30.80
CA SER A 42 -10.42 10.26 29.45
C SER A 42 -11.13 8.93 29.16
N PRO A 43 -11.78 8.75 28.00
CA PRO A 43 -12.13 7.43 27.51
C PRO A 43 -11.00 6.85 26.65
N THR A 44 -10.65 5.61 26.93
CA THR A 44 -9.71 4.78 26.19
C THR A 44 -10.32 4.32 24.86
N SER A 45 -9.58 4.34 23.75
CA SER A 45 -10.00 3.65 22.51
C SER A 45 -8.87 2.80 21.91
N SER A 46 -8.92 1.51 22.21
CA SER A 46 -8.42 0.44 21.34
C SER A 46 -9.11 0.51 19.97
N PHE A 47 -8.53 -0.11 18.93
CA PHE A 47 -9.20 -0.28 17.63
C PHE A 47 -10.19 -1.46 17.75
N ASP A 48 -11.00 -1.41 18.81
CA ASP A 48 -12.29 -2.07 18.87
C ASP A 48 -13.30 -0.95 18.69
N VAL A 49 -13.98 -1.01 17.55
CA VAL A 49 -15.06 -0.12 17.18
C VAL A 49 -16.17 -0.30 18.23
N ASP A 50 -16.20 0.55 19.26
CA ASP A 50 -17.19 0.47 20.33
C ASP A 50 -18.60 0.62 19.72
N ARG A 51 -19.44 -0.39 19.94
CA ARG A 51 -20.79 -0.51 19.38
C ARG A 51 -21.74 0.61 19.83
N SER A 52 -21.37 1.35 20.87
CA SER A 52 -22.21 2.36 21.52
C SER A 52 -22.22 3.72 20.79
N ASP A 53 -21.08 4.16 20.25
CA ASP A 53 -20.93 5.46 19.56
C ASP A 53 -21.54 5.48 18.13
N PHE A 54 -21.75 4.30 17.54
CA PHE A 54 -22.36 4.16 16.21
C PHE A 54 -23.84 4.53 16.17
N ARG A 55 -24.55 4.48 17.30
CA ARG A 55 -25.96 4.89 17.35
C ARG A 55 -26.11 6.40 17.30
N LYS A 56 -25.15 7.17 17.83
CA LYS A 56 -25.24 8.64 17.87
C LYS A 56 -24.82 9.33 16.57
N ARG A 57 -23.91 8.74 15.80
CA ARG A 57 -23.53 9.25 14.45
C ARG A 57 -24.47 8.84 13.32
N ARG A 58 -25.52 8.08 13.63
CA ARG A 58 -26.53 7.68 12.64
C ARG A 58 -27.40 8.86 12.17
N SER A 59 -27.36 10.01 12.86
CA SER A 59 -28.36 11.07 12.72
C SER A 59 -27.94 12.32 11.93
N SER A 60 -26.74 12.41 11.36
CA SER A 60 -26.30 13.71 10.79
C SER A 60 -25.87 13.72 9.32
N LEU A 61 -25.88 12.60 8.59
CA LEU A 61 -25.41 12.56 7.20
C LEU A 61 -26.17 11.56 6.29
N GLN A 62 -27.38 11.14 6.67
CA GLN A 62 -28.25 10.48 5.69
C GLN A 62 -29.01 11.55 4.90
N ASN A 63 -28.99 11.42 3.56
CA ASN A 63 -29.99 11.99 2.65
C ASN A 63 -31.37 12.01 3.31
N ASP A 64 -32.20 13.00 2.99
CA ASP A 64 -33.52 13.43 3.53
C ASP A 64 -34.61 12.33 3.73
N GLY A 65 -34.23 11.13 4.15
CA GLY A 65 -35.01 9.91 4.05
C GLY A 65 -35.33 9.49 2.63
N ILE A 66 -35.01 10.22 1.56
CA ILE A 66 -35.54 9.90 0.22
C ILE A 66 -34.62 8.92 -0.53
N VAL A 67 -35.22 7.95 -1.24
CA VAL A 67 -34.49 7.06 -2.15
C VAL A 67 -34.03 7.82 -3.39
N GLU A 68 -32.73 8.04 -3.47
CA GLU A 68 -32.05 8.68 -4.61
C GLU A 68 -30.79 7.89 -5.01
N ASN A 69 -30.12 8.33 -6.07
CA ASN A 69 -28.84 7.74 -6.49
C ASN A 69 -27.83 7.81 -5.34
N LEU A 70 -27.06 6.72 -5.15
CA LEU A 70 -25.99 6.72 -4.17
C LEU A 70 -24.96 7.79 -4.50
N THR A 71 -24.60 8.57 -3.50
CA THR A 71 -23.52 9.54 -3.58
C THR A 71 -22.16 8.85 -3.55
N VAL A 72 -21.12 9.57 -3.97
CA VAL A 72 -19.73 9.09 -3.96
C VAL A 72 -19.29 8.63 -2.56
N THR A 73 -19.82 9.28 -1.52
CA THR A 73 -19.44 9.00 -0.14
C THR A 73 -20.17 7.80 0.46
N GLU A 74 -21.31 7.41 -0.10
CA GLU A 74 -22.07 6.21 0.29
C GLU A 74 -21.56 4.94 -0.41
N ILE A 75 -20.77 5.08 -1.47
CA ILE A 75 -20.17 3.96 -2.19
C ILE A 75 -18.85 3.58 -1.53
N ARG A 76 -18.57 2.28 -1.49
CA ARG A 76 -17.31 1.76 -0.97
C ARG A 76 -16.63 0.84 -1.95
N TRP A 77 -15.39 1.16 -2.29
CA TRP A 77 -14.50 0.28 -3.04
C TRP A 77 -13.78 -0.68 -2.09
N PHE A 78 -13.50 -1.89 -2.59
CA PHE A 78 -12.84 -2.96 -1.86
C PHE A 78 -11.71 -3.56 -2.69
N TYR A 79 -10.76 -4.18 -2.01
CA TYR A 79 -9.76 -5.06 -2.60
C TYR A 79 -9.78 -6.42 -1.91
N LYS A 80 -9.23 -7.45 -2.55
CA LYS A 80 -9.18 -8.80 -1.99
C LYS A 80 -7.78 -9.39 -2.07
N GLU A 81 -7.08 -9.41 -0.94
CA GLU A 81 -5.76 -10.03 -0.85
C GLU A 81 -5.86 -11.54 -1.11
N ASP A 82 -4.88 -12.13 -1.81
CA ASP A 82 -4.83 -13.58 -2.12
C ASP A 82 -5.00 -14.48 -0.89
N THR A 83 -4.49 -14.02 0.25
CA THR A 83 -4.51 -14.73 1.53
C THR A 83 -5.85 -14.62 2.25
N GLU A 84 -6.67 -13.64 1.88
CA GLU A 84 -7.93 -13.33 2.56
C GLU A 84 -9.14 -13.83 1.75
N LYS A 85 -10.04 -14.52 2.44
CA LYS A 85 -11.30 -14.96 1.81
C LYS A 85 -12.31 -13.82 1.64
N LYS A 86 -12.11 -12.71 2.35
CA LYS A 86 -13.05 -11.59 2.46
C LYS A 86 -12.52 -10.36 1.71
N TRP A 87 -13.43 -9.51 1.28
CA TRP A 87 -13.13 -8.20 0.74
C TRP A 87 -12.77 -7.24 1.87
N SER A 88 -11.67 -6.52 1.68
CA SER A 88 -11.18 -5.48 2.59
C SER A 88 -11.50 -4.10 1.99
N PRO A 89 -12.15 -3.20 2.76
CA PRO A 89 -12.55 -1.89 2.24
C PRO A 89 -11.35 -0.96 2.09
N PHE A 90 -11.33 -0.17 1.02
CA PHE A 90 -10.45 1.00 0.95
C PHE A 90 -10.91 2.08 1.95
N ILE A 91 -9.96 2.91 2.40
CA ILE A 91 -10.26 4.07 3.26
C ILE A 91 -11.17 5.07 2.53
N GLY A 92 -11.77 6.00 3.29
CA GLY A 92 -12.67 7.05 2.80
C GLY A 92 -12.13 7.77 1.57
N TYR A 93 -10.93 8.34 1.71
CA TYR A 93 -10.29 9.10 0.65
C TYR A 93 -10.11 8.26 -0.62
N ASP A 94 -9.44 7.11 -0.52
CA ASP A 94 -9.18 6.22 -1.66
C ASP A 94 -10.49 5.80 -2.37
N SER A 95 -11.52 5.46 -1.60
CA SER A 95 -12.82 5.06 -2.15
C SER A 95 -13.50 6.19 -2.93
N CYS A 96 -13.42 7.43 -2.45
CA CYS A 96 -13.95 8.59 -3.16
C CYS A 96 -13.20 8.82 -4.48
N GLN A 97 -11.85 8.77 -4.45
CA GLN A 97 -11.02 8.95 -5.63
C GLN A 97 -11.34 7.91 -6.72
N LEU A 98 -11.46 6.64 -6.33
CA LEU A 98 -11.82 5.55 -7.23
C LEU A 98 -13.21 5.75 -7.85
N GLU A 99 -14.18 6.15 -7.03
CA GLU A 99 -15.55 6.36 -7.51
C GLU A 99 -15.66 7.56 -8.46
N TRP A 100 -14.95 8.66 -8.20
CA TRP A 100 -14.90 9.79 -9.12
C TRP A 100 -14.27 9.41 -10.46
N LYS A 101 -13.15 8.68 -10.44
CA LYS A 101 -12.52 8.18 -11.68
C LYS A 101 -13.48 7.25 -12.42
N PHE A 102 -14.14 6.32 -11.72
CA PHE A 102 -15.15 5.43 -12.31
C PHE A 102 -16.30 6.20 -12.97
N GLN A 103 -16.86 7.19 -12.29
CA GLN A 103 -17.96 8.01 -12.84
C GLN A 103 -17.52 8.82 -14.06
N LYS A 104 -16.31 9.39 -14.04
CA LYS A 104 -15.73 10.10 -15.19
C LYS A 104 -15.61 9.16 -16.41
N LEU A 105 -15.05 7.97 -16.20
CA LEU A 105 -14.87 6.96 -17.25
C LEU A 105 -16.21 6.51 -17.85
N VAL A 106 -17.22 6.25 -17.02
CA VAL A 106 -18.54 5.81 -17.47
C VAL A 106 -19.32 6.91 -18.19
N THR A 107 -19.15 8.18 -17.78
CA THR A 107 -19.97 9.30 -18.28
C THR A 107 -19.39 9.94 -19.54
N VAL A 108 -18.07 10.17 -19.57
CA VAL A 108 -17.43 10.97 -20.62
C VAL A 108 -16.88 10.08 -21.74
N GLY A 109 -16.68 8.78 -21.48
CA GLY A 109 -16.07 7.86 -22.46
C GLY A 109 -14.65 8.25 -22.86
N ASP A 110 -14.03 9.13 -22.07
CA ASP A 110 -12.71 9.69 -22.33
C ASP A 110 -11.65 8.68 -21.92
N LEU A 111 -11.08 8.00 -22.91
CA LEU A 111 -9.98 7.06 -22.80
C LEU A 111 -8.62 7.73 -23.10
N SER A 112 -8.58 9.06 -23.23
CA SER A 112 -7.32 9.78 -23.40
C SER A 112 -6.77 10.27 -22.06
N ASP A 113 -5.97 9.43 -21.41
CA ASP A 113 -4.57 9.74 -21.06
C ASP A 113 -3.92 8.59 -20.27
N ASP A 114 -2.58 8.57 -20.26
CA ASP A 114 -1.66 7.72 -19.47
C ASP A 114 -1.96 7.64 -17.95
N ASP A 115 -2.98 8.34 -17.45
CA ASP A 115 -3.39 8.50 -16.04
C ASP A 115 -4.64 7.67 -15.67
N ASP A 116 -4.74 6.44 -16.16
CA ASP A 116 -5.86 5.53 -15.87
C ASP A 116 -5.81 4.83 -14.51
N VAL A 117 -4.79 5.14 -13.72
CA VAL A 117 -4.57 4.55 -12.41
C VAL A 117 -4.83 5.54 -11.27
N VAL A 118 -5.35 5.03 -10.16
CA VAL A 118 -5.55 5.80 -8.92
C VAL A 118 -4.63 5.25 -7.84
N LEU A 119 -3.79 6.11 -7.25
CA LEU A 119 -2.97 5.72 -6.10
C LEU A 119 -3.83 5.46 -4.86
N VAL A 120 -3.62 4.30 -4.23
CA VAL A 120 -4.37 3.84 -3.06
C VAL A 120 -3.43 3.25 -2.03
N ARG A 121 -3.97 2.89 -0.86
CA ARG A 121 -3.26 2.22 0.24
C ARG A 121 -2.01 3.03 0.65
N GLY A 122 -2.21 4.33 0.76
CA GLY A 122 -1.16 5.28 1.15
C GLY A 122 -0.08 5.50 0.10
N GLY A 123 -0.38 5.23 -1.19
CA GLY A 123 0.50 5.45 -2.34
C GLY A 123 1.37 4.26 -2.71
N LEU A 124 1.17 3.11 -2.06
CA LEU A 124 1.94 1.88 -2.30
C LEU A 124 1.38 1.01 -3.43
N TYR A 125 0.10 1.22 -3.75
CA TYR A 125 -0.62 0.50 -4.77
C TYR A 125 -1.32 1.48 -5.70
N GLU A 126 -1.63 1.03 -6.90
CA GLU A 126 -2.41 1.75 -7.87
C GLU A 126 -3.55 0.86 -8.39
N VAL A 127 -4.70 1.46 -8.68
CA VAL A 127 -5.88 0.75 -9.17
C VAL A 127 -6.19 1.20 -10.58
N ASP A 128 -6.20 0.22 -11.48
CA ASP A 128 -6.85 0.32 -12.77
C ASP A 128 -8.35 0.09 -12.57
N VAL A 129 -9.11 1.19 -12.67
CA VAL A 129 -10.56 1.20 -12.40
C VAL A 129 -11.33 0.44 -13.47
N LEU A 130 -10.86 0.43 -14.72
CA LEU A 130 -11.52 -0.25 -15.84
C LEU A 130 -11.33 -1.76 -15.74
N ASN A 131 -10.09 -2.20 -15.56
CA ASN A 131 -9.74 -3.61 -15.48
C ASN A 131 -10.03 -4.22 -14.10
N ARG A 132 -10.40 -3.40 -13.11
CA ARG A 132 -10.67 -3.79 -11.72
C ARG A 132 -9.50 -4.54 -11.08
N LYS A 133 -8.30 -4.03 -11.31
CA LYS A 133 -7.07 -4.58 -10.76
C LYS A 133 -6.34 -3.55 -9.92
N CYS A 134 -5.80 -3.99 -8.80
CA CYS A 134 -4.94 -3.21 -7.92
C CYS A 134 -3.55 -3.84 -7.93
N SER A 135 -2.52 -3.07 -8.30
CA SER A 135 -1.14 -3.55 -8.44
C SER A 135 -0.21 -2.75 -7.55
N SER A 136 0.87 -3.36 -7.07
CA SER A 136 1.92 -2.67 -6.33
C SER A 136 2.70 -1.70 -7.20
N VAL A 137 3.13 -0.58 -6.61
CA VAL A 137 3.87 0.47 -7.31
C VAL A 137 5.38 0.22 -7.29
N TYR A 138 5.90 -0.20 -6.14
CA TYR A 138 7.34 -0.22 -5.88
C TYR A 138 7.98 -1.61 -6.03
N TRP A 139 7.18 -2.68 -6.00
CA TRP A 139 7.63 -4.07 -6.17
C TRP A 139 6.82 -4.76 -7.25
N SER A 140 7.32 -5.90 -7.72
CA SER A 140 6.69 -6.67 -8.81
C SER A 140 5.80 -7.80 -8.28
N ASP A 141 4.99 -8.39 -9.15
CA ASP A 141 4.24 -9.64 -8.93
C ASP A 141 3.26 -9.62 -7.73
N ASP A 142 2.75 -8.44 -7.36
CA ASP A 142 1.72 -8.27 -6.31
C ASP A 142 0.51 -7.51 -6.86
N GLN A 143 -0.55 -8.26 -7.16
CA GLN A 143 -1.79 -7.74 -7.72
C GLN A 143 -2.99 -8.43 -7.07
N CYS A 144 -4.08 -7.68 -6.89
CA CYS A 144 -5.34 -8.20 -6.41
C CYS A 144 -6.55 -7.63 -7.16
N ASP A 145 -7.70 -8.29 -7.00
CA ASP A 145 -8.96 -7.81 -7.55
C ASP A 145 -9.51 -6.66 -6.71
N VAL A 146 -10.18 -5.72 -7.39
CA VAL A 146 -11.00 -4.70 -6.73
C VAL A 146 -12.47 -4.81 -7.08
N LEU A 147 -13.33 -4.34 -6.17
CA LEU A 147 -14.77 -4.39 -6.34
C LEU A 147 -15.43 -3.10 -5.85
N ARG A 148 -16.27 -2.52 -6.70
CA ARG A 148 -17.17 -1.41 -6.37
C ARG A 148 -18.40 -1.95 -5.64
N GLY A 149 -18.57 -1.61 -4.37
CA GLY A 149 -19.70 -2.04 -3.55
C GLY A 149 -20.80 -0.98 -3.44
N THR A 150 -22.02 -1.36 -3.81
CA THR A 150 -23.25 -0.55 -3.64
C THR A 150 -24.27 -1.20 -2.71
N TRP A 151 -24.27 -2.54 -2.64
CA TRP A 151 -25.14 -3.34 -1.78
C TRP A 151 -24.30 -4.27 -0.90
N PHE A 152 -24.70 -4.41 0.36
CA PHE A 152 -23.92 -5.12 1.37
C PHE A 152 -24.76 -6.04 2.22
N TYR A 153 -24.19 -7.17 2.63
CA TYR A 153 -24.78 -7.98 3.70
C TYR A 153 -24.74 -7.21 5.02
N GLN A 154 -25.87 -7.00 5.69
CA GLN A 154 -25.90 -6.22 6.95
C GLN A 154 -25.03 -6.85 8.05
N SER A 155 -24.99 -8.19 8.12
CA SER A 155 -24.29 -8.93 9.16
C SER A 155 -22.77 -8.88 9.03
N THR A 156 -22.24 -8.95 7.79
CA THR A 156 -20.81 -9.05 7.52
C THR A 156 -20.22 -7.78 6.91
N ARG A 157 -21.06 -6.87 6.42
CA ARG A 157 -20.71 -5.67 5.64
C ARG A 157 -19.90 -5.99 4.37
N GLN A 158 -19.92 -7.24 3.93
CA GLN A 158 -19.27 -7.65 2.69
C GLN A 158 -20.12 -7.18 1.51
N PRO A 159 -19.48 -6.70 0.43
CA PRO A 159 -20.18 -6.31 -0.76
C PRO A 159 -20.82 -7.52 -1.44
N LEU A 160 -21.97 -7.31 -2.06
CA LEU A 160 -22.57 -8.27 -2.99
C LEU A 160 -21.74 -8.33 -4.28
N GLU A 161 -21.89 -9.43 -5.01
CA GLU A 161 -21.33 -9.55 -6.35
C GLU A 161 -21.87 -8.44 -7.26
N ALA A 162 -21.00 -7.90 -8.12
CA ALA A 162 -21.31 -6.71 -8.92
C ALA A 162 -22.57 -6.87 -9.79
N GLU A 163 -22.76 -8.02 -10.45
CA GLU A 163 -23.95 -8.25 -11.29
C GLU A 163 -25.25 -8.32 -10.49
N LEU A 164 -25.21 -9.00 -9.34
CA LEU A 164 -26.37 -9.10 -8.45
C LEU A 164 -26.70 -7.72 -7.88
N ALA A 165 -25.71 -6.99 -7.40
CA ALA A 165 -25.87 -5.64 -6.86
C ALA A 165 -26.43 -4.67 -7.92
N LEU A 166 -25.99 -4.74 -9.18
CA LEU A 166 -26.51 -3.92 -10.27
C LEU A 166 -27.99 -4.21 -10.57
N LYS A 167 -28.40 -5.48 -10.58
CA LYS A 167 -29.81 -5.86 -10.81
C LYS A 167 -30.71 -5.39 -9.66
N ILE A 168 -30.25 -5.57 -8.42
CA ILE A 168 -30.96 -5.09 -7.23
C ILE A 168 -31.07 -3.57 -7.25
N GLU A 169 -29.99 -2.86 -7.58
CA GLU A 169 -29.99 -1.39 -7.64
C GLU A 169 -30.96 -0.86 -8.69
N LYS A 170 -30.96 -1.45 -9.89
CA LYS A 170 -31.90 -1.06 -10.96
C LYS A 170 -33.35 -1.22 -10.50
N GLU A 171 -33.71 -2.39 -9.99
CA GLU A 171 -35.07 -2.68 -9.52
C GLU A 171 -35.48 -1.81 -8.32
N HIS A 172 -34.55 -1.54 -7.40
CA HIS A 172 -34.79 -0.66 -6.26
C HIS A 172 -35.07 0.77 -6.72
N MET A 173 -34.26 1.30 -7.65
CA MET A 173 -34.46 2.65 -8.19
C MET A 173 -35.74 2.76 -9.02
N ASP A 174 -36.06 1.76 -9.85
CA ASP A 174 -37.28 1.77 -10.67
C ASP A 174 -38.56 1.76 -9.82
N LYS A 175 -38.53 1.12 -8.64
CA LYS A 175 -39.70 0.99 -7.76
C LYS A 175 -39.81 2.05 -6.67
N PHE A 176 -38.69 2.44 -6.06
CA PHE A 176 -38.69 3.20 -4.81
C PHE A 176 -38.13 4.61 -4.93
N LYS A 177 -37.57 5.02 -6.09
CA LYS A 177 -37.03 6.38 -6.26
C LYS A 177 -38.04 7.47 -5.88
N GLY A 178 -37.60 8.43 -5.08
CA GLY A 178 -38.43 9.53 -4.57
C GLY A 178 -39.31 9.17 -3.37
N GLN A 179 -39.31 7.92 -2.90
CA GLN A 179 -40.04 7.52 -1.68
C GLN A 179 -39.18 7.74 -0.43
N THR A 180 -39.84 8.00 0.70
CA THR A 180 -39.18 8.12 2.01
C THR A 180 -38.88 6.74 2.60
N ILE A 181 -37.66 6.58 3.11
CA ILE A 181 -37.12 5.45 3.84
C ILE A 181 -37.54 5.66 5.30
N GLU A 182 -38.58 4.96 5.73
CA GLU A 182 -39.01 4.97 7.13
C GLU A 182 -37.93 4.31 8.00
N THR A 183 -37.17 5.10 8.78
CA THR A 183 -36.05 4.59 9.60
C THR A 183 -36.42 4.21 11.04
N ASP A 184 -37.65 4.47 11.48
CA ASP A 184 -38.03 4.26 12.88
C ASP A 184 -38.85 3.00 13.10
N GLY A 185 -38.19 1.96 13.62
CA GLY A 185 -38.44 1.41 14.96
C GLY A 185 -39.82 0.88 15.37
N ILE A 186 -40.87 1.10 14.59
CA ILE A 186 -42.16 0.45 14.76
C ILE A 186 -42.22 -0.57 13.64
N ILE A 187 -41.94 -1.82 14.01
CA ILE A 187 -42.33 -2.98 13.20
C ILE A 187 -43.86 -2.90 13.11
N SER A 188 -44.40 -2.13 12.18
CA SER A 188 -45.67 -2.49 11.60
C SER A 188 -45.34 -3.79 10.89
N ALA A 189 -45.82 -4.89 11.46
CA ALA A 189 -45.70 -6.23 10.94
C ALA A 189 -46.43 -6.34 9.59
N LYS A 190 -45.98 -5.60 8.58
CA LYS A 190 -46.30 -5.86 7.18
C LYS A 190 -45.47 -7.08 6.81
N THR A 191 -46.03 -8.24 7.08
CA THR A 191 -45.50 -9.55 6.68
C THR A 191 -45.57 -9.76 5.16
N THR A 192 -46.19 -8.83 4.44
CA THR A 192 -46.38 -8.90 2.99
C THR A 192 -45.22 -8.23 2.26
N THR A 193 -44.53 -9.02 1.45
CA THR A 193 -43.54 -8.55 0.48
C THR A 193 -44.18 -7.53 -0.47
N VAL A 194 -43.59 -6.34 -0.56
CA VAL A 194 -44.03 -5.22 -1.42
C VAL A 194 -43.52 -5.40 -2.85
N HIS A 195 -42.29 -5.89 -3.00
CA HIS A 195 -41.70 -6.20 -4.29
C HIS A 195 -40.83 -7.46 -4.18
N HIS A 196 -40.80 -8.23 -5.26
CA HIS A 196 -40.07 -9.49 -5.33
C HIS A 196 -39.29 -9.56 -6.65
N LEU A 197 -38.03 -9.96 -6.58
CA LEU A 197 -37.15 -10.14 -7.73
C LEU A 197 -36.47 -11.50 -7.66
N ASN A 198 -36.55 -12.27 -8.75
CA ASN A 198 -35.75 -13.48 -8.93
C ASN A 198 -34.50 -13.15 -9.75
N VAL A 199 -33.32 -13.49 -9.22
CA VAL A 199 -32.02 -13.30 -9.88
C VAL A 199 -31.23 -14.61 -9.83
N GLY A 200 -31.40 -15.44 -10.86
CA GLY A 200 -30.71 -16.74 -10.95
C GLY A 200 -31.06 -17.65 -9.78
N GLU A 201 -30.05 -18.05 -9.01
CA GLU A 201 -30.21 -18.87 -7.79
C GLU A 201 -30.65 -18.08 -6.56
N TYR A 202 -30.89 -16.77 -6.68
CA TYR A 202 -31.31 -15.93 -5.57
C TYR A 202 -32.71 -15.35 -5.81
N HIS A 203 -33.39 -15.00 -4.72
CA HIS A 203 -34.48 -14.04 -4.79
C HIS A 203 -34.30 -12.94 -3.75
N VAL A 204 -34.85 -11.78 -4.06
CA VAL A 204 -34.78 -10.59 -3.22
C VAL A 204 -36.20 -10.12 -2.94
N ASP A 205 -36.50 -9.92 -1.66
CA ASP A 205 -37.77 -9.41 -1.17
C ASP A 205 -37.58 -8.04 -0.55
N TRP A 206 -38.42 -7.09 -0.96
CA TRP A 206 -38.56 -5.79 -0.33
C TRP A 206 -39.81 -5.78 0.53
N TYR A 207 -39.65 -5.52 1.82
CA TYR A 207 -40.77 -5.24 2.74
C TYR A 207 -41.02 -3.73 2.85
N SER A 208 -39.99 -2.92 2.60
CA SER A 208 -40.04 -1.47 2.46
C SER A 208 -38.88 -0.98 1.60
N ALA A 209 -38.78 0.33 1.34
CA ALA A 209 -37.63 0.93 0.67
C ALA A 209 -36.30 0.73 1.42
N GLY A 210 -36.34 0.48 2.74
CA GLY A 210 -35.17 0.26 3.60
C GLY A 210 -35.03 -1.16 4.17
N ASP A 211 -36.04 -2.01 4.02
CA ASP A 211 -36.04 -3.40 4.51
C ASP A 211 -36.05 -4.41 3.37
N ILE A 212 -34.86 -4.94 3.09
CA ILE A 212 -34.57 -5.69 1.87
C ILE A 212 -33.79 -6.95 2.25
N TYR A 213 -34.21 -8.10 1.76
CA TYR A 213 -33.67 -9.41 2.15
C TYR A 213 -33.35 -10.26 0.93
N LEU A 214 -32.17 -10.90 0.93
CA LEU A 214 -31.70 -11.84 -0.08
C LEU A 214 -31.86 -13.28 0.42
N TYR A 215 -32.37 -14.14 -0.44
CA TYR A 215 -32.60 -15.56 -0.18
C TYR A 215 -31.99 -16.42 -1.29
N TRP A 216 -31.80 -17.72 -1.02
CA TRP A 216 -31.27 -18.69 -1.98
C TRP A 216 -32.38 -19.64 -2.45
N ASN A 217 -32.43 -19.95 -3.74
CA ASN A 217 -33.56 -20.61 -4.42
C ASN A 217 -33.51 -22.15 -4.40
N THR A 218 -32.47 -22.75 -3.82
CA THR A 218 -32.27 -24.20 -3.99
C THR A 218 -33.26 -25.05 -3.19
N THR A 219 -33.90 -25.99 -3.91
CA THR A 219 -34.94 -26.95 -3.51
C THR A 219 -34.57 -27.88 -2.32
N GLY A 220 -33.33 -27.86 -1.83
CA GLY A 220 -32.87 -28.62 -0.66
C GLY A 220 -33.40 -28.11 0.69
N HIS A 221 -34.09 -26.97 0.71
CA HIS A 221 -34.52 -26.29 1.93
C HIS A 221 -35.72 -26.94 2.65
N ARG A 222 -36.27 -28.06 2.15
CA ARG A 222 -37.28 -28.85 2.89
C ARG A 222 -36.66 -29.76 3.97
N LEU A 223 -35.41 -30.21 3.81
CA LEU A 223 -34.75 -31.19 4.71
C LEU A 223 -33.71 -30.58 5.67
N ALA A 224 -33.21 -29.37 5.40
CA ALA A 224 -32.20 -28.71 6.22
C ALA A 224 -32.73 -28.07 7.52
N ARG A 225 -34.00 -28.32 7.90
CA ARG A 225 -34.58 -27.82 9.16
C ARG A 225 -33.99 -28.48 10.41
N SER A 226 -33.27 -29.60 10.31
CA SER A 226 -32.92 -30.42 11.48
C SER A 226 -31.42 -30.58 11.81
N ILE A 227 -30.47 -30.11 10.98
CA ILE A 227 -29.04 -30.49 11.14
C ILE A 227 -28.11 -29.25 11.29
N GLY A 228 -28.64 -28.11 11.75
CA GLY A 228 -27.88 -26.86 11.90
C GLY A 228 -27.63 -26.40 13.35
N GLN A 229 -27.96 -27.20 14.36
CA GLN A 229 -27.93 -26.74 15.76
C GLN A 229 -26.57 -26.89 16.47
N SER A 230 -25.56 -27.55 15.90
CA SER A 230 -24.29 -27.84 16.60
C SER A 230 -23.08 -27.01 16.16
N ILE A 231 -23.21 -26.11 15.18
CA ILE A 231 -22.13 -25.22 14.76
C ILE A 231 -22.71 -23.82 14.62
N GLY A 232 -22.72 -23.01 15.67
CA GLY A 232 -22.71 -21.52 15.72
C GLY A 232 -23.50 -20.65 14.72
N PHE A 233 -24.29 -21.19 13.80
CA PHE A 233 -25.03 -20.52 12.74
C PHE A 233 -26.49 -20.40 13.20
N SER A 234 -26.73 -19.52 14.16
CA SER A 234 -28.09 -19.25 14.61
C SER A 234 -28.86 -18.52 13.50
N LYS A 235 -29.88 -19.19 12.94
CA LYS A 235 -31.07 -18.62 12.26
C LYS A 235 -30.98 -18.10 10.80
N ALA A 236 -29.94 -18.37 10.03
CA ALA A 236 -29.87 -17.85 8.64
C ALA A 236 -30.80 -18.56 7.63
N SER A 237 -31.23 -19.80 7.90
CA SER A 237 -31.89 -20.63 6.89
C SER A 237 -33.40 -20.39 6.75
N THR A 238 -34.03 -19.63 7.63
CA THR A 238 -35.47 -19.25 7.53
C THR A 238 -35.71 -17.74 7.43
N SER A 239 -34.67 -16.91 7.54
CA SER A 239 -34.84 -15.46 7.73
C SER A 239 -34.30 -14.58 6.61
N GLY A 240 -33.67 -15.14 5.56
CA GLY A 240 -33.00 -14.35 4.53
C GLY A 240 -31.82 -13.53 5.09
N TYR A 241 -31.00 -13.01 4.19
CA TYR A 241 -29.91 -12.11 4.54
C TYR A 241 -30.36 -10.67 4.33
N LYS A 242 -30.47 -9.90 5.42
CA LYS A 242 -30.79 -8.47 5.30
C LYS A 242 -29.65 -7.73 4.57
N LEU A 243 -30.04 -6.92 3.60
CA LEU A 243 -29.14 -6.10 2.80
C LEU A 243 -29.13 -4.66 3.28
N LEU A 244 -28.00 -3.98 3.03
CA LEU A 244 -27.84 -2.54 3.17
C LEU A 244 -27.55 -1.94 1.80
N ARG A 245 -28.26 -0.88 1.46
CA ARG A 245 -27.95 -0.03 0.32
C ARG A 245 -26.98 1.07 0.78
N GLY A 246 -25.87 1.22 0.07
CA GLY A 246 -24.77 2.09 0.50
C GLY A 246 -23.97 1.48 1.66
N TYR A 247 -22.73 1.92 1.80
CA TYR A 247 -21.85 1.45 2.84
C TYR A 247 -22.17 2.16 4.16
N PRO A 248 -22.28 1.44 5.29
CA PRO A 248 -22.72 2.03 6.56
C PRO A 248 -21.75 3.06 7.15
N VAL A 249 -20.51 3.12 6.67
CA VAL A 249 -19.52 4.11 7.08
C VAL A 249 -19.25 5.06 5.91
N ILE A 250 -19.78 6.27 5.99
CA ILE A 250 -19.64 7.29 4.94
C ILE A 250 -18.17 7.60 4.69
N ALA A 251 -17.78 7.64 3.42
CA ALA A 251 -16.43 8.02 3.00
C ALA A 251 -16.23 9.53 3.19
N THR A 252 -15.05 9.91 3.66
CA THR A 252 -14.68 11.32 3.85
C THR A 252 -13.34 11.58 3.21
N LEU A 253 -13.15 12.77 2.64
CA LEU A 253 -11.89 13.19 2.03
C LEU A 253 -10.80 13.46 3.07
N GLU A 254 -11.20 13.67 4.33
CA GLU A 254 -10.28 13.78 5.47
C GLU A 254 -9.67 12.43 5.88
N ASP A 255 -10.27 11.31 5.47
CA ASP A 255 -9.77 9.95 5.78
C ASP A 255 -8.60 9.57 4.86
N LYS A 256 -7.54 10.39 4.91
CA LYS A 256 -6.28 10.22 4.19
C LYS A 256 -5.12 10.18 5.20
N PRO A 257 -4.14 9.27 5.04
CA PRO A 257 -2.96 9.29 5.89
C PRO A 257 -2.14 10.58 5.67
N PRO A 258 -1.39 11.04 6.70
CA PRO A 258 -0.46 12.15 6.53
C PRO A 258 0.56 11.89 5.40
N PRO A 259 1.10 12.95 4.78
CA PRO A 259 2.22 12.83 3.85
C PRO A 259 3.37 12.05 4.49
N VAL A 260 4.10 11.28 3.67
CA VAL A 260 5.28 10.56 4.14
C VAL A 260 6.38 11.58 4.42
N SER A 261 6.91 11.57 5.64
CA SER A 261 8.02 12.43 6.06
C SER A 261 9.35 11.67 6.14
N HIS A 262 9.29 10.34 6.21
CA HIS A 262 10.47 9.48 6.34
C HIS A 262 10.29 8.23 5.48
N LEU A 263 11.15 8.05 4.49
CA LEU A 263 11.23 6.86 3.66
C LEU A 263 12.29 5.89 4.20
N VAL A 264 11.92 4.64 4.41
CA VAL A 264 12.82 3.59 4.90
C VAL A 264 12.92 2.47 3.86
N PHE A 265 14.08 2.35 3.23
CA PHE A 265 14.37 1.24 2.33
C PHE A 265 14.74 0.00 3.13
N VAL A 266 14.00 -1.09 2.96
CA VAL A 266 14.28 -2.38 3.60
C VAL A 266 15.07 -3.23 2.62
N VAL A 267 16.37 -3.37 2.90
CA VAL A 267 17.30 -4.17 2.11
C VAL A 267 17.57 -5.45 2.88
N HIS A 268 16.89 -6.54 2.53
CA HIS A 268 17.27 -7.83 3.09
C HIS A 268 18.44 -8.45 2.35
N GLY A 269 19.04 -9.43 3.01
CA GLY A 269 20.06 -10.28 2.43
C GLY A 269 19.46 -11.36 1.56
N VAL A 270 19.74 -12.61 1.91
CA VAL A 270 19.57 -13.73 0.99
C VAL A 270 18.12 -14.18 0.85
N GLY A 271 17.78 -14.76 -0.32
CA GLY A 271 16.53 -15.51 -0.50
C GLY A 271 15.42 -14.80 -1.27
N GLN A 272 15.72 -13.66 -1.91
CA GLN A 272 14.76 -12.90 -2.73
C GLN A 272 14.09 -13.73 -3.82
N ILE A 273 14.86 -14.59 -4.49
CA ILE A 273 14.40 -15.32 -5.67
C ILE A 273 13.32 -16.36 -5.30
N MET A 274 13.38 -16.91 -4.09
CA MET A 274 12.51 -18.02 -3.70
C MET A 274 11.22 -17.62 -3.01
N ASP A 275 11.21 -16.49 -2.31
CA ASP A 275 10.00 -15.93 -1.72
C ASP A 275 10.04 -14.40 -1.81
N LYS A 276 9.83 -13.87 -3.03
CA LYS A 276 9.67 -12.42 -3.26
C LYS A 276 8.63 -11.79 -2.33
N ARG A 277 7.61 -12.56 -1.91
CA ARG A 277 6.59 -12.10 -0.97
C ARG A 277 7.09 -11.97 0.48
N SER A 278 8.23 -12.57 0.83
CA SER A 278 8.81 -12.51 2.17
C SER A 278 9.24 -11.11 2.57
N ILE A 279 9.91 -10.37 1.68
CA ILE A 279 10.33 -8.98 1.96
C ILE A 279 9.14 -8.03 2.04
N ILE A 280 8.15 -8.20 1.17
CA ILE A 280 6.92 -7.41 1.15
C ILE A 280 6.15 -7.63 2.46
N LYS A 281 5.99 -8.90 2.87
CA LYS A 281 5.39 -9.27 4.15
C LYS A 281 6.16 -8.68 5.33
N THR A 282 7.49 -8.72 5.30
CA THR A 282 8.34 -8.14 6.32
C THR A 282 8.11 -6.63 6.45
N CYS A 283 8.00 -5.89 5.33
CA CYS A 283 7.66 -4.46 5.34
C CYS A 283 6.26 -4.19 5.91
N ALA A 284 5.28 -5.03 5.57
CA ALA A 284 3.94 -4.96 6.13
C ALA A 284 3.94 -5.21 7.65
N ASP A 285 4.73 -6.17 8.12
CA ASP A 285 4.88 -6.49 9.55
C ASP A 285 5.61 -5.36 10.30
N PHE A 286 6.64 -4.74 9.71
CA PHE A 286 7.26 -3.53 10.25
C PHE A 286 6.26 -2.38 10.35
N SER A 287 5.43 -2.17 9.33
CA SER A 287 4.39 -1.14 9.35
C SER A 287 3.36 -1.36 10.45
N LYS A 288 2.91 -2.60 10.65
CA LYS A 288 2.02 -3.00 11.77
C LYS A 288 2.71 -2.82 13.13
N GLY A 289 3.97 -3.24 13.23
CA GLY A 289 4.79 -3.11 14.44
C GLY A 289 4.98 -1.64 14.84
N LYS A 290 5.37 -0.79 13.89
CA LYS A 290 5.44 0.67 14.03
C LYS A 290 4.13 1.21 14.59
N HIS A 291 3.00 0.90 13.96
CA HIS A 291 1.70 1.40 14.40
C HIS A 291 1.38 0.96 15.84
N LYS A 292 1.68 -0.29 16.21
CA LYS A 292 1.50 -0.81 17.57
C LYS A 292 2.38 -0.09 18.59
N VAL A 293 3.64 0.18 18.26
CA VAL A 293 4.58 0.91 19.12
C VAL A 293 4.12 2.35 19.31
N ILE A 294 3.80 3.05 18.21
CA ILE A 294 3.30 4.43 18.26
C ILE A 294 2.03 4.48 19.12
N LYS A 295 1.06 3.61 18.87
CA LYS A 295 -0.19 3.59 19.64
C LYS A 295 0.03 3.39 21.14
N LYS A 296 1.01 2.57 21.52
CA LYS A 296 1.28 2.22 22.92
C LYS A 296 2.13 3.26 23.64
N HIS A 297 3.12 3.82 22.95
CA HIS A 297 4.18 4.62 23.57
C HIS A 297 4.16 6.10 23.16
N PHE A 298 3.55 6.42 22.03
CA PHE A 298 3.52 7.75 21.42
C PHE A 298 2.14 8.09 20.82
N PRO A 299 1.03 7.97 21.59
CA PRO A 299 -0.33 8.19 21.08
C PRO A 299 -0.54 9.59 20.49
N GLU A 300 0.22 10.59 20.94
CA GLU A 300 0.25 11.95 20.42
C GLU A 300 0.61 12.01 18.93
N LEU A 301 1.40 11.05 18.43
CA LEU A 301 1.76 10.95 17.01
C LEU A 301 0.63 10.35 16.15
N LEU A 302 -0.46 9.87 16.76
CA LEU A 302 -1.68 9.44 16.04
C LEU A 302 -2.73 10.54 15.94
N SER A 303 -2.49 11.70 16.56
CA SER A 303 -3.40 12.84 16.50
C SER A 303 -3.53 13.37 15.08
N ARG A 304 -4.70 13.92 14.73
CA ARG A 304 -5.03 14.48 13.40
C ARG A 304 -4.07 15.58 12.90
N GLY A 305 -3.19 16.11 13.76
CA GLY A 305 -2.15 17.10 13.40
C GLY A 305 -0.75 16.51 13.21
N CYS A 306 -0.57 15.18 13.27
CA CYS A 306 0.75 14.58 13.11
C CYS A 306 1.19 14.64 11.64
N VAL A 307 2.32 15.29 11.40
CA VAL A 307 2.93 15.44 10.07
C VAL A 307 3.99 14.36 9.80
N HIS A 308 4.25 13.49 10.78
CA HIS A 308 5.35 12.52 10.70
C HIS A 308 4.82 11.12 10.39
N ARG A 309 5.05 10.65 9.16
CA ARG A 309 4.76 9.28 8.72
C ARG A 309 6.01 8.66 8.14
N ALA A 310 6.44 7.55 8.74
CA ALA A 310 7.48 6.70 8.17
C ALA A 310 6.86 5.64 7.25
N GLU A 311 7.40 5.45 6.05
CA GLU A 311 6.97 4.43 5.09
C GLU A 311 8.11 3.46 4.80
N PHE A 312 7.80 2.16 4.69
CA PHE A 312 8.80 1.11 4.49
C PHE A 312 8.65 0.54 3.09
N LEU A 313 9.68 0.68 2.25
CA LEU A 313 9.68 0.11 0.91
C LEU A 313 10.60 -1.12 0.81
N PRO A 314 10.10 -2.24 0.28
CA PRO A 314 10.94 -3.40 -0.02
C PRO A 314 11.91 -3.07 -1.17
N VAL A 315 13.17 -3.49 -1.05
CA VAL A 315 14.18 -3.36 -2.11
C VAL A 315 14.51 -4.73 -2.71
N GLU A 316 14.00 -4.99 -3.92
CA GLU A 316 14.19 -6.24 -4.67
C GLU A 316 15.44 -6.22 -5.56
N TRP A 317 16.63 -6.11 -4.96
CA TRP A 317 17.91 -5.98 -5.69
C TRP A 317 18.39 -7.23 -6.44
N ARG A 318 17.95 -8.43 -6.04
CA ARG A 318 18.45 -9.71 -6.57
C ARG A 318 17.61 -10.24 -7.74
N SER A 319 16.31 -9.94 -7.76
CA SER A 319 15.37 -10.32 -8.83
C SER A 319 15.81 -9.86 -10.24
N PRO A 320 16.32 -8.64 -10.45
CA PRO A 320 16.76 -8.19 -11.77
C PRO A 320 18.15 -8.74 -12.19
N LEU A 321 18.91 -9.38 -11.30
CA LEU A 321 20.28 -9.83 -11.59
C LEU A 321 20.31 -11.26 -12.15
N GLN A 322 20.90 -11.43 -13.33
CA GLN A 322 21.13 -12.74 -13.96
C GLN A 322 22.56 -13.24 -13.70
N LEU A 323 22.89 -13.47 -12.43
CA LEU A 323 24.25 -13.79 -11.99
C LEU A 323 24.82 -15.10 -12.57
N ASP A 324 23.99 -16.07 -12.98
CA ASP A 324 24.47 -17.41 -13.36
C ASP A 324 23.88 -18.00 -14.63
N SER A 325 23.08 -17.23 -15.37
CA SER A 325 22.39 -17.73 -16.57
C SER A 325 21.66 -19.08 -16.38
N GLY A 326 21.26 -19.43 -15.14
CA GLY A 326 20.59 -20.70 -14.84
C GLY A 326 21.49 -21.94 -14.72
N VAL A 327 22.83 -21.79 -14.67
CA VAL A 327 23.78 -22.91 -14.51
C VAL A 327 23.50 -23.70 -13.22
N VAL A 328 23.17 -23.02 -12.12
CA VAL A 328 22.88 -23.64 -10.82
C VAL A 328 21.63 -24.51 -10.86
N ALA A 329 20.60 -24.05 -11.57
CA ALA A 329 19.39 -24.82 -11.79
C ALA A 329 19.68 -26.10 -12.61
N THR A 330 20.64 -26.01 -13.54
CA THR A 330 21.04 -27.11 -14.44
C THR A 330 21.87 -28.18 -13.71
N ILE A 331 22.75 -27.80 -12.79
CA ILE A 331 23.65 -28.74 -12.09
C ILE A 331 23.06 -29.35 -10.81
N THR A 332 21.94 -28.83 -10.30
CA THR A 332 21.36 -29.30 -9.02
C THR A 332 20.44 -30.52 -9.23
N PRO A 333 20.76 -31.72 -8.72
CA PRO A 333 20.01 -32.95 -8.99
C PRO A 333 18.53 -32.90 -8.57
N GLU A 334 17.59 -33.28 -9.45
CA GLU A 334 16.13 -33.17 -9.27
C GLU A 334 15.61 -33.70 -7.92
N LYS A 335 16.21 -34.79 -7.43
CA LYS A 335 15.77 -35.53 -6.24
C LYS A 335 16.08 -34.86 -4.88
N MET A 336 16.91 -33.80 -4.83
CA MET A 336 17.27 -33.12 -3.58
C MET A 336 16.57 -31.77 -3.39
N LYS A 337 15.24 -31.79 -3.24
CA LYS A 337 14.43 -30.57 -3.04
C LYS A 337 14.86 -29.74 -1.83
N GLY A 338 15.26 -30.37 -0.72
CA GLY A 338 15.70 -29.69 0.50
C GLY A 338 17.06 -29.01 0.39
N LEU A 339 18.05 -29.67 -0.23
CA LEU A 339 19.37 -29.06 -0.45
C LEU A 339 19.29 -27.95 -1.51
N ARG A 340 18.49 -28.15 -2.56
CA ARG A 340 18.15 -27.07 -3.52
C ARG A 340 17.51 -25.89 -2.81
N HIS A 341 16.61 -26.15 -1.85
CA HIS A 341 15.98 -25.10 -1.07
C HIS A 341 17.02 -24.27 -0.31
N VAL A 342 17.99 -24.88 0.36
CA VAL A 342 19.04 -24.16 1.11
C VAL A 342 20.07 -23.48 0.20
N LEU A 343 20.52 -24.15 -0.86
CA LEU A 343 21.51 -23.60 -1.79
C LEU A 343 20.96 -22.41 -2.57
N ASN A 344 19.74 -22.51 -3.11
CA ASN A 344 19.12 -21.45 -3.90
C ASN A 344 18.55 -20.31 -3.03
N SER A 345 18.23 -20.55 -1.75
CA SER A 345 17.63 -19.53 -0.87
C SER A 345 18.64 -18.74 -0.03
N SER A 346 19.89 -19.20 0.12
CA SER A 346 20.77 -18.67 1.18
C SER A 346 22.26 -18.75 0.88
N VAL A 347 22.75 -19.85 0.30
CA VAL A 347 24.21 -20.02 0.11
C VAL A 347 24.67 -19.31 -1.15
N MET A 348 23.88 -19.34 -2.21
CA MET A 348 24.34 -18.88 -3.51
C MET A 348 24.56 -17.36 -3.58
N ASP A 349 23.70 -16.54 -2.97
CA ASP A 349 23.95 -15.08 -2.98
C ASP A 349 25.16 -14.70 -2.11
N ILE A 350 25.47 -15.47 -1.06
CA ILE A 350 26.72 -15.31 -0.31
C ILE A 350 27.91 -15.68 -1.20
N MET A 351 27.84 -16.81 -1.90
CA MET A 351 28.92 -17.25 -2.80
C MET A 351 29.17 -16.24 -3.92
N TYR A 352 28.10 -15.72 -4.54
CA TYR A 352 28.21 -14.63 -5.52
C TYR A 352 28.81 -13.38 -4.89
N TYR A 353 28.37 -12.97 -3.70
CA TYR A 353 28.92 -11.78 -3.08
C TYR A 353 30.39 -11.91 -2.66
N THR A 354 30.83 -13.12 -2.28
CA THR A 354 32.24 -13.41 -1.98
C THR A 354 33.10 -13.49 -3.23
N SER A 355 32.50 -13.74 -4.41
CA SER A 355 33.20 -13.70 -5.68
C SER A 355 33.44 -12.24 -6.10
N PRO A 356 34.69 -11.80 -6.34
CA PRO A 356 34.97 -10.45 -6.79
C PRO A 356 34.20 -10.06 -8.07
N LEU A 357 33.96 -11.03 -8.96
CA LEU A 357 33.23 -10.84 -10.22
C LEU A 357 31.78 -10.42 -9.98
N TYR A 358 31.01 -11.26 -9.28
CA TYR A 358 29.58 -11.03 -9.07
C TYR A 358 29.30 -9.96 -8.01
N ARG A 359 30.25 -9.69 -7.11
CA ARG A 359 30.11 -8.64 -6.09
C ARG A 359 29.84 -7.28 -6.72
N SER A 360 30.57 -6.92 -7.78
CA SER A 360 30.41 -5.61 -8.45
C SER A 360 29.03 -5.47 -9.07
N GLU A 361 28.53 -6.54 -9.68
CA GLU A 361 27.19 -6.58 -10.26
C GLU A 361 26.11 -6.45 -9.18
N ILE A 362 26.26 -7.16 -8.05
CA ILE A 362 25.35 -7.06 -6.90
C ILE A 362 25.31 -5.63 -6.32
N ILE A 363 26.47 -5.01 -6.13
CA ILE A 363 26.60 -3.63 -5.61
C ILE A 363 25.92 -2.65 -6.56
N LYS A 364 26.24 -2.71 -7.86
CA LYS A 364 25.61 -1.86 -8.89
C LYS A 364 24.10 -2.09 -8.98
N GLY A 365 23.66 -3.34 -8.87
CA GLY A 365 22.25 -3.72 -8.89
C GLY A 365 21.45 -3.12 -7.73
N LEU A 366 21.95 -3.28 -6.49
CA LEU A 366 21.32 -2.67 -5.32
C LEU A 366 21.34 -1.14 -5.39
N GLN A 367 22.45 -0.53 -5.81
CA GLN A 367 22.55 0.92 -5.98
C GLN A 367 21.54 1.43 -7.02
N GLY A 368 21.46 0.77 -8.19
CA GLY A 368 20.51 1.10 -9.24
C GLY A 368 19.06 0.99 -8.76
N GLU A 369 18.73 -0.07 -8.03
CA GLU A 369 17.39 -0.29 -7.51
C GLU A 369 17.00 0.72 -6.43
N LEU A 370 17.90 1.07 -5.50
CA LEU A 370 17.67 2.14 -4.52
C LEU A 370 17.38 3.48 -5.21
N ASN A 371 18.17 3.83 -6.23
CA ASN A 371 17.99 5.07 -6.98
C ASN A 371 16.68 5.07 -7.79
N ARG A 372 16.33 3.94 -8.42
CA ARG A 372 15.07 3.78 -9.16
C ARG A 372 13.87 3.97 -8.23
N LEU A 373 13.87 3.29 -7.07
CA LEU A 373 12.80 3.39 -6.09
C LEU A 373 12.68 4.80 -5.51
N TYR A 374 13.80 5.44 -5.18
CA TYR A 374 13.80 6.82 -4.68
C TYR A 374 13.23 7.80 -5.71
N SER A 375 13.67 7.70 -6.96
CA SER A 375 13.19 8.57 -8.04
C SER A 375 11.69 8.38 -8.29
N LEU A 376 11.23 7.13 -8.34
CA LEU A 376 9.81 6.81 -8.49
C LEU A 376 8.98 7.32 -7.31
N PHE A 377 9.50 7.16 -6.09
CA PHE A 377 8.84 7.64 -4.88
C PHE A 377 8.69 9.16 -4.89
N CYS A 378 9.74 9.90 -5.23
CA CYS A 378 9.70 11.36 -5.29
C CYS A 378 8.77 11.87 -6.40
N ALA A 379 8.76 11.22 -7.56
CA ALA A 379 7.83 11.54 -8.65
C ALA A 379 6.35 11.40 -8.22
N ARG A 380 6.03 10.43 -7.35
CA ARG A 380 4.67 10.21 -6.83
C ARG A 380 4.38 10.95 -5.51
N ASN A 381 5.38 11.59 -4.93
CA ASN A 381 5.29 12.33 -3.67
C ASN A 381 6.06 13.65 -3.81
N GLU A 382 5.58 14.54 -4.68
CA GLU A 382 6.25 15.82 -5.02
C GLU A 382 6.58 16.68 -3.80
N GLY A 383 5.78 16.57 -2.73
CA GLY A 383 6.02 17.27 -1.46
C GLY A 383 7.10 16.64 -0.58
N PHE A 384 7.71 15.52 -0.92
CA PHE A 384 8.66 14.83 -0.04
C PHE A 384 9.98 15.60 0.13
N GLU A 385 10.65 15.94 -0.96
CA GLU A 385 11.91 16.70 -0.90
C GLU A 385 11.71 18.13 -0.40
N PRO A 386 10.70 18.91 -0.87
CA PRO A 386 10.46 20.27 -0.38
C PRO A 386 10.18 20.32 1.13
N ASN A 387 9.56 19.29 1.70
CA ASN A 387 9.29 19.18 3.13
C ASN A 387 10.46 18.57 3.93
N ASN A 388 11.66 18.54 3.36
CA ASN A 388 12.88 18.04 4.00
C ASN A 388 12.78 16.57 4.45
N GLY A 389 12.13 15.75 3.62
CA GLY A 389 11.93 14.33 3.84
C GLY A 389 13.23 13.58 4.15
N LYS A 390 13.14 12.58 5.04
CA LYS A 390 14.30 11.79 5.49
C LYS A 390 14.32 10.43 4.84
N VAL A 391 15.53 9.93 4.54
CA VAL A 391 15.73 8.60 4.00
C VAL A 391 16.58 7.79 4.97
N SER A 392 16.22 6.52 5.18
CA SER A 392 17.04 5.57 5.93
C SER A 392 17.03 4.21 5.25
N ILE A 393 18.07 3.42 5.51
CA ILE A 393 18.18 2.05 5.00
C ILE A 393 18.19 1.10 6.18
N PHE A 394 17.29 0.12 6.17
CA PHE A 394 17.27 -1.00 7.08
C PHE A 394 17.89 -2.21 6.37
N GLY A 395 19.16 -2.48 6.66
CA GLY A 395 19.83 -3.69 6.21
C GLY A 395 19.47 -4.88 7.11
N HIS A 396 19.29 -6.07 6.52
CA HIS A 396 19.24 -7.33 7.26
C HIS A 396 20.17 -8.38 6.62
N SER A 397 20.91 -9.15 7.42
CA SER A 397 21.81 -10.22 6.96
C SER A 397 22.81 -9.69 5.90
N LEU A 398 22.97 -10.37 4.75
CA LEU A 398 23.82 -9.93 3.64
C LEU A 398 23.48 -8.52 3.16
N GLY A 399 22.21 -8.10 3.25
CA GLY A 399 21.78 -6.74 2.90
C GLY A 399 22.46 -5.65 3.73
N CYS A 400 22.80 -5.94 5.00
CA CYS A 400 23.62 -5.03 5.81
C CYS A 400 25.01 -4.82 5.21
N VAL A 401 25.64 -5.92 4.79
CA VAL A 401 27.02 -5.92 4.30
C VAL A 401 27.09 -5.19 2.95
N ILE A 402 26.19 -5.50 2.02
CA ILE A 402 26.15 -4.83 0.72
C ILE A 402 25.87 -3.34 0.90
N THR A 403 24.91 -2.97 1.77
CA THR A 403 24.60 -1.57 2.06
C THR A 403 25.80 -0.84 2.69
N TYR A 404 26.48 -1.48 3.64
CA TYR A 404 27.67 -0.91 4.27
C TYR A 404 28.79 -0.65 3.24
N ASP A 405 29.01 -1.59 2.34
CA ASP A 405 30.03 -1.45 1.30
C ASP A 405 29.68 -0.32 0.29
N ILE A 406 28.40 -0.19 -0.08
CA ILE A 406 27.91 0.95 -0.88
C ILE A 406 28.17 2.28 -0.15
N LEU A 407 27.79 2.38 1.13
CA LEU A 407 27.90 3.62 1.90
C LEU A 407 29.35 4.04 2.17
N THR A 408 30.25 3.06 2.33
CA THR A 408 31.68 3.32 2.56
C THR A 408 32.49 3.45 1.27
N GLY A 409 31.89 3.12 0.12
CA GLY A 409 32.61 2.98 -1.15
C GLY A 409 33.61 1.81 -1.13
N TRP A 410 33.44 0.84 -0.22
CA TRP A 410 34.35 -0.28 -0.08
C TRP A 410 34.26 -1.21 -1.29
N ASN A 411 35.37 -1.32 -2.03
CA ASN A 411 35.48 -2.20 -3.19
C ASN A 411 36.76 -3.04 -3.08
N PRO A 412 36.66 -4.36 -2.85
CA PRO A 412 37.82 -5.22 -2.69
C PRO A 412 38.60 -5.39 -4.00
N ILE A 413 37.99 -5.14 -5.16
CA ILE A 413 38.70 -5.16 -6.45
C ILE A 413 39.73 -4.04 -6.49
N HIS A 414 39.47 -2.86 -5.90
CA HIS A 414 40.48 -1.82 -5.81
C HIS A 414 41.68 -2.24 -4.96
N LEU A 415 41.46 -2.98 -3.87
CA LEU A 415 42.54 -3.54 -3.06
C LEU A 415 43.28 -4.65 -3.80
N TYR A 416 42.58 -5.49 -4.55
CA TYR A 416 43.18 -6.55 -5.37
C TYR A 416 43.99 -5.95 -6.54
N ASP A 417 43.51 -4.89 -7.17
CA ASP A 417 44.24 -4.15 -8.21
C ASP A 417 45.45 -3.40 -7.61
N GLN A 418 45.34 -2.84 -6.41
CA GLN A 418 46.47 -2.27 -5.69
C GLN A 418 47.50 -3.33 -5.34
N TYR A 419 47.07 -4.51 -4.89
CA TYR A 419 47.94 -5.64 -4.60
C TYR A 419 48.60 -6.18 -5.88
N LEU A 420 47.84 -6.47 -6.94
CA LEU A 420 48.38 -6.93 -8.22
C LEU A 420 49.29 -5.91 -8.87
N SER A 421 48.98 -4.61 -8.79
CA SER A 421 49.88 -3.56 -9.31
C SER A 421 51.13 -3.39 -8.45
N HIS A 422 51.06 -3.65 -7.14
CA HIS A 422 52.22 -3.69 -6.26
C HIS A 422 53.10 -4.92 -6.55
N GLU A 423 52.53 -6.12 -6.58
CA GLU A 423 53.19 -7.38 -6.94
C GLU A 423 53.86 -7.29 -8.31
N ARG A 424 53.16 -6.78 -9.33
CA ARG A 424 53.69 -6.60 -10.70
C ARG A 424 54.82 -5.57 -10.76
N ARG A 425 54.90 -4.63 -9.81
CA ARG A 425 56.01 -3.68 -9.67
C ARG A 425 57.19 -4.26 -8.89
N VAL A 426 56.94 -5.17 -7.95
CA VAL A 426 57.97 -5.72 -7.03
C VAL A 426 58.58 -7.03 -7.56
N HIS A 427 57.81 -7.83 -8.30
CA HIS A 427 58.22 -9.10 -8.88
C HIS A 427 57.85 -9.19 -10.37
N PRO A 428 58.60 -8.49 -11.25
CA PRO A 428 58.33 -8.46 -12.69
C PRO A 428 58.55 -9.82 -13.39
N ASP A 429 59.28 -10.75 -12.76
CA ASP A 429 59.72 -12.02 -13.38
C ASP A 429 58.80 -13.23 -13.09
N LEU A 430 57.64 -13.02 -12.44
CA LEU A 430 56.65 -14.08 -12.16
C LEU A 430 55.69 -14.36 -13.33
N GLU A 431 56.13 -14.14 -14.57
CA GLU A 431 55.35 -14.34 -15.81
C GLU A 431 55.16 -15.83 -16.19
N THR A 432 54.67 -16.66 -15.29
CA THR A 432 54.01 -17.91 -15.69
C THR A 432 52.55 -17.84 -15.29
N VAL A 433 51.81 -16.94 -15.95
CA VAL A 433 50.35 -16.91 -15.88
C VAL A 433 49.84 -18.14 -16.63
N THR A 434 49.22 -19.08 -15.92
CA THR A 434 48.63 -20.26 -16.55
C THR A 434 47.48 -19.85 -17.48
N GLU A 435 47.16 -20.65 -18.50
CA GLU A 435 46.04 -20.34 -19.42
C GLU A 435 44.70 -20.19 -18.68
N GLU A 436 44.51 -20.91 -17.57
CA GLU A 436 43.37 -20.75 -16.66
C GLU A 436 43.33 -19.35 -16.03
N GLN A 437 44.48 -18.81 -15.61
CA GLN A 437 44.57 -17.47 -15.03
C GLN A 437 44.35 -16.37 -16.07
N LYS A 438 44.72 -16.60 -17.33
CA LYS A 438 44.38 -15.69 -18.43
C LYS A 438 42.88 -15.67 -18.71
N GLY A 439 42.24 -16.84 -18.78
CA GLY A 439 40.79 -16.93 -18.94
C GLY A 439 40.04 -16.22 -17.80
N LEU A 440 40.48 -16.41 -16.56
CA LEU A 440 39.90 -15.72 -15.40
C LEU A 440 40.09 -14.20 -15.48
N ALA A 441 41.25 -13.73 -15.95
CA ALA A 441 41.52 -12.29 -16.12
C ALA A 441 40.67 -11.66 -17.23
N GLU A 442 40.44 -12.38 -18.33
CA GLU A 442 39.53 -11.96 -19.41
C GLU A 442 38.08 -11.91 -18.93
N GLU A 443 37.62 -12.91 -18.18
CA GLU A 443 36.30 -12.89 -17.53
C GLU A 443 36.17 -11.72 -16.56
N LEU A 444 37.22 -11.41 -15.78
CA LEU A 444 37.25 -10.26 -14.88
C LEU A 444 37.20 -8.93 -15.64
N GLN A 445 37.86 -8.85 -16.79
CA GLN A 445 37.83 -7.68 -17.65
C GLN A 445 36.47 -7.51 -18.37
N GLU A 446 35.84 -8.60 -18.75
CA GLU A 446 34.50 -8.61 -19.34
C GLU A 446 33.43 -8.25 -18.29
N ALA A 447 33.52 -8.79 -17.08
CA ALA A 447 32.66 -8.42 -15.95
C ALA A 447 32.81 -6.93 -15.57
N ARG A 448 33.99 -6.32 -15.76
CA ARG A 448 34.19 -4.88 -15.57
C ARG A 448 33.44 -4.01 -16.60
N ARG A 449 33.24 -4.53 -17.82
CA ARG A 449 32.55 -3.81 -18.91
C ARG A 449 31.02 -3.87 -18.82
N ARG A 450 30.50 -4.82 -18.06
CA ARG A 450 29.08 -4.96 -17.71
C ARG A 450 28.77 -4.17 -16.44
#